data_AF-A0A9P4MS37-F1
#
_entry.id   AF-A0A9P4MS37-F1
#
_cell.length_a   1.000
_cell.length_b   1.000
_cell.length_c   1.000
_cell.angle_alpha   90.00
_cell.angle_beta   90.00
_cell.angle_gamma   90.00
#
_symmetry.space_group_name_H-M   'P 1'
#
loop_
_entity.id
_entity.type
_entity.pdbx_description
1 polymer ?
#
loop_
_entity_poly.entity_id
_entity_poly.type
_entity_poly.pdbx_seq_one_letter_code
_entity_poly.pdbx_strand_id
1 'polypeptide(L)'
;MQLTLSLSTASASLAILSTFSFTTAVPTNDKATAVDKRQNIPHHINIGLNDKRYNSDTGKSMWTAWVNGADPCHKHTDLEVYEGSDSPCNIRFALPDEDYQYSMQGCGGDLWLMRNGKDNVGTCYWAPGHVGCVAGAGYTGRWQCQINDATD
;
A
#
# COMPACT_ATOMS: atom_id res chain seq x y z
N MET A 1 45.21 -55.69 -47.96
CA MET A 1 44.99 -55.66 -49.42
C MET A 1 43.68 -54.93 -49.66
N GLN A 2 43.68 -54.01 -50.62
CA GLN A 2 42.81 -52.84 -50.75
C GLN A 2 41.31 -53.14 -50.80
N LEU A 3 40.50 -52.25 -50.24
CA LEU A 3 39.24 -51.86 -50.87
C LEU A 3 38.99 -50.36 -50.64
N THR A 4 39.26 -49.60 -51.70
CA THR A 4 38.89 -48.19 -51.88
C THR A 4 37.40 -48.11 -52.18
N LEU A 5 36.65 -47.30 -51.42
CA LEU A 5 35.34 -46.78 -51.85
C LEU A 5 35.54 -45.35 -52.36
N SER A 6 35.19 -45.14 -53.63
CA SER A 6 35.18 -43.85 -54.31
C SER A 6 33.78 -43.26 -54.41
N LEU A 7 33.76 -41.94 -54.39
CA LEU A 7 32.68 -40.96 -54.20
C LEU A 7 31.56 -40.98 -55.25
N SER A 8 30.38 -40.49 -54.83
CA SER A 8 29.80 -39.20 -55.26
C SER A 8 28.28 -39.28 -55.39
N THR A 9 27.55 -38.36 -54.74
CA THR A 9 26.61 -37.46 -55.41
C THR A 9 26.22 -36.31 -54.49
N ALA A 10 25.93 -35.19 -55.13
CA ALA A 10 25.90 -33.85 -54.57
C ALA A 10 24.49 -33.42 -54.13
N SER A 11 24.52 -32.36 -53.31
CA SER A 11 23.58 -31.22 -53.27
C SER A 11 22.10 -31.47 -53.01
N ALA A 12 21.63 -30.94 -51.88
CA ALA A 12 20.37 -30.21 -51.82
C ALA A 12 20.45 -29.14 -50.73
N SER A 13 20.62 -27.89 -51.17
CA SER A 13 20.32 -26.71 -50.37
C SER A 13 18.82 -26.68 -50.09
N LEU A 14 18.40 -26.61 -48.84
CA LEU A 14 17.04 -26.18 -48.50
C LEU A 14 17.11 -25.00 -47.53
N ALA A 15 16.54 -23.90 -48.01
CA ALA A 15 16.47 -22.60 -47.38
C ALA A 15 15.66 -22.66 -46.08
N ILE A 16 16.22 -22.10 -45.00
CA ILE A 16 15.49 -21.85 -43.77
C ILE A 16 14.80 -20.50 -43.92
N LEU A 17 13.58 -20.50 -44.48
CA LEU A 17 12.65 -19.38 -44.32
C LEU A 17 11.96 -19.55 -42.97
N SER A 18 12.40 -18.82 -41.95
CA SER A 18 11.70 -18.70 -40.67
C SER A 18 11.20 -17.27 -40.49
N THR A 19 10.04 -16.99 -41.07
CA THR A 19 9.24 -15.80 -40.74
C THR A 19 7.93 -16.26 -40.13
N PHE A 20 7.92 -16.39 -38.81
CA PHE A 20 6.69 -16.41 -38.03
C PHE A 20 6.69 -15.21 -37.11
N SER A 21 6.19 -14.09 -37.64
CA SER A 21 5.79 -12.94 -36.85
C SER A 21 4.49 -13.28 -36.12
N PHE A 22 4.60 -13.76 -34.89
CA PHE A 22 3.49 -13.74 -33.94
C PHE A 22 3.62 -12.49 -33.07
N THR A 23 3.18 -11.34 -33.59
CA THR A 23 2.76 -10.24 -32.73
C THR A 23 1.35 -10.55 -32.24
N THR A 24 1.22 -11.47 -31.29
CA THR A 24 0.05 -11.43 -30.41
C THR A 24 0.30 -10.26 -29.47
N ALA A 25 -0.28 -9.11 -29.83
CA ALA A 25 -0.48 -8.02 -28.89
C ALA A 25 -1.16 -8.64 -27.67
N VAL A 26 -0.38 -8.78 -26.60
CA VAL A 26 -0.91 -9.10 -25.28
C VAL A 26 -1.92 -7.99 -25.02
N PRO A 27 -3.20 -8.29 -24.75
CA PRO A 27 -4.09 -7.25 -24.28
C PRO A 27 -3.43 -6.70 -23.03
N THR A 28 -2.95 -5.45 -23.10
CA THR A 28 -2.65 -4.70 -21.91
C THR A 28 -3.97 -4.65 -21.17
N ASN A 29 -4.12 -5.55 -20.21
CA ASN A 29 -5.06 -5.34 -19.14
C ASN A 29 -4.54 -4.09 -18.44
N ASP A 30 -4.96 -2.92 -18.95
CA ASP A 30 -4.99 -1.63 -18.28
C ASP A 30 -6.01 -1.68 -17.13
N LYS A 31 -6.01 -2.78 -16.39
CA LYS A 31 -6.10 -2.72 -14.95
C LYS A 31 -4.66 -2.60 -14.46
N ALA A 32 -4.12 -1.39 -14.57
CA ALA A 32 -3.43 -0.85 -13.42
C ALA A 32 -4.35 -1.13 -12.24
N THR A 33 -4.07 -2.23 -11.54
CA THR A 33 -4.57 -2.47 -10.21
C THR A 33 -4.13 -1.21 -9.51
N ALA A 34 -5.08 -0.32 -9.21
CA ALA A 34 -4.84 0.83 -8.37
C ALA A 34 -4.45 0.26 -7.00
N VAL A 35 -3.19 -0.16 -6.90
CA VAL A 35 -2.44 -0.01 -5.67
C VAL A 35 -2.42 1.51 -5.54
N ASP A 36 -3.43 2.06 -4.87
CA ASP A 36 -3.41 3.43 -4.40
C ASP A 36 -2.18 3.53 -3.53
N LYS A 37 -1.06 3.84 -4.18
CA LYS A 37 0.21 4.05 -3.53
C LYS A 37 -0.07 5.16 -2.56
N ARG A 38 0.14 4.87 -1.28
CA ARG A 38 0.24 5.91 -0.26
C ARG A 38 0.99 7.09 -0.85
N GLN A 39 0.30 8.22 -0.97
CA GLN A 39 0.90 9.39 -1.58
C GLN A 39 1.82 10.00 -0.52
N ASN A 40 3.05 10.35 -0.87
CA ASN A 40 3.96 11.02 0.06
C ASN A 40 3.67 12.53 0.11
N ILE A 41 2.43 12.89 0.41
CA ILE A 41 1.98 14.29 0.55
C ILE A 41 2.09 14.69 2.02
N PRO A 42 2.89 15.72 2.36
CA PRO A 42 3.02 16.21 3.73
C PRO A 42 1.67 16.55 4.38
N HIS A 43 1.58 16.43 5.70
CA HIS A 43 0.40 16.78 6.52
C HIS A 43 -0.85 15.91 6.33
N HIS A 44 -0.84 14.92 5.45
CA HIS A 44 -1.91 13.91 5.42
C HIS A 44 -1.80 13.02 6.65
N ILE A 45 -2.94 12.58 7.20
CA ILE A 45 -2.97 11.70 8.36
C ILE A 45 -3.11 10.27 7.87
N ASN A 46 -2.19 9.42 8.29
CA ASN A 46 -2.25 8.00 8.01
C ASN A 46 -2.91 7.26 9.17
N ILE A 47 -3.75 6.29 8.86
CA ILE A 47 -4.34 5.35 9.82
C ILE A 47 -4.03 3.94 9.35
N GLY A 48 -3.50 3.12 10.26
CA GLY A 48 -2.99 1.80 9.95
C GLY A 48 -2.74 0.97 11.18
N LEU A 49 -1.92 -0.06 11.03
CA LEU A 49 -1.64 -1.04 12.07
C LEU A 49 -0.17 -0.97 12.50
N ASN A 50 0.07 -1.13 13.80
CA ASN A 50 1.39 -1.31 14.37
C ASN A 50 1.67 -2.80 14.62
N ASP A 51 2.58 -3.36 13.83
CA ASP A 51 2.87 -4.80 13.82
C ASP A 51 3.55 -5.30 15.10
N LYS A 52 4.11 -4.39 15.92
CA LYS A 52 4.72 -4.73 17.22
C LYS A 52 3.78 -4.61 18.39
N ARG A 53 2.71 -3.83 18.26
CA ARG A 53 1.72 -3.67 19.31
C ARG A 53 0.56 -4.59 18.98
N TYR A 54 0.58 -5.80 19.50
CA TYR A 54 -0.49 -6.76 19.26
C TYR A 54 -1.09 -7.24 20.58
N ASN A 55 -2.35 -7.61 20.53
CA ASN A 55 -2.99 -8.33 21.61
C ASN A 55 -2.45 -9.76 21.62
N SER A 56 -1.85 -10.20 22.73
CA SER A 56 -1.20 -11.51 22.85
C SER A 56 -2.16 -12.69 22.66
N ASP A 57 -3.44 -12.49 22.98
CA ASP A 57 -4.45 -13.54 22.95
C ASP A 57 -5.02 -13.73 21.53
N THR A 58 -5.13 -12.64 20.77
CA THR A 58 -5.71 -12.66 19.41
C THR A 58 -4.67 -12.60 18.29
N GLY A 59 -3.43 -12.21 18.59
CA GLY A 59 -2.37 -11.97 17.61
C GLY A 59 -2.65 -10.79 16.68
N LYS A 60 -3.58 -9.91 17.04
CA LYS A 60 -4.03 -8.80 16.20
C LYS A 60 -3.28 -7.52 16.51
N SER A 61 -2.81 -6.85 15.48
CA SER A 61 -2.11 -5.56 15.58
C SER A 61 -3.06 -4.45 16.03
N MET A 62 -2.52 -3.48 16.75
CA MET A 62 -3.26 -2.30 17.21
C MET A 62 -3.35 -1.26 16.11
N TRP A 63 -4.47 -0.55 16.06
CA TRP A 63 -4.66 0.61 15.22
C TRP A 63 -3.80 1.77 15.71
N THR A 64 -3.16 2.46 14.77
CA THR A 64 -2.25 3.56 15.03
C THR A 64 -2.43 4.64 13.95
N ALA A 65 -2.28 5.91 14.34
CA ALA A 65 -2.29 7.05 13.45
C ALA A 65 -0.94 7.79 13.46
N TRP A 66 -0.55 8.35 12.32
CA TRP A 66 0.67 9.15 12.19
C TRP A 66 0.59 10.15 11.03
N VAL A 67 1.34 11.24 11.12
CA VAL A 67 1.42 12.20 10.02
C VAL A 67 2.28 11.64 8.89
N ASN A 68 1.85 11.84 7.67
CA ASN A 68 2.58 11.43 6.49
C ASN A 68 3.88 12.23 6.31
N GLY A 69 4.96 11.53 6.00
CA GLY A 69 6.31 12.10 6.00
C GLY A 69 6.97 12.19 7.38
N ALA A 70 6.21 12.08 8.48
CA ALA A 70 6.78 11.87 9.80
C ALA A 70 7.22 10.40 9.97
N ASP A 71 8.21 10.17 10.82
CA ASP A 71 8.66 8.83 11.16
C ASP A 71 7.68 8.19 12.18
N PRO A 72 6.84 7.23 11.79
CA PRO A 72 5.89 6.59 12.71
C PRO A 72 6.60 5.78 13.80
N CYS A 73 7.89 5.46 13.65
CA CYS A 73 8.64 4.77 14.70
C CYS A 73 8.80 5.63 15.97
N HIS A 74 8.73 6.95 15.82
CA HIS A 74 8.90 7.91 16.92
C HIS A 74 7.71 8.87 17.08
N LYS A 75 6.94 9.11 16.01
CA LYS A 75 5.82 10.06 15.97
C LYS A 75 4.55 9.36 15.48
N HIS A 76 3.87 8.72 16.42
CA HIS A 76 2.60 8.06 16.19
C HIS A 76 1.69 8.17 17.43
N THR A 77 0.42 7.83 17.23
CA THR A 77 -0.56 7.71 18.30
C THR A 77 -1.28 6.39 18.17
N ASP A 78 -1.24 5.60 19.24
CA ASP A 78 -1.96 4.35 19.36
C ASP A 78 -3.43 4.62 19.67
N LEU A 79 -4.34 3.98 18.94
CA LEU A 79 -5.80 4.18 19.08
C LEU A 79 -6.42 3.22 20.13
N GLU A 80 -5.60 2.37 20.75
CA GLU A 80 -6.00 1.42 21.80
C GLU A 80 -7.11 0.43 21.40
N VAL A 81 -7.34 0.28 20.09
CA VAL A 81 -8.24 -0.72 19.50
C VAL A 81 -7.46 -1.63 18.59
N TYR A 82 -7.83 -2.92 18.55
CA TYR A 82 -7.09 -3.95 17.82
C TYR A 82 -7.83 -4.35 16.54
N GLU A 83 -7.07 -4.77 15.54
CA GLU A 83 -7.63 -5.24 14.28
C GLU A 83 -8.60 -6.40 14.52
N GLY A 84 -9.82 -6.27 14.00
CA GLY A 84 -10.81 -7.34 14.03
C GLY A 84 -11.56 -7.49 15.36
N SER A 85 -11.21 -6.72 16.40
CA SER A 85 -12.10 -6.54 17.56
C SER A 85 -13.08 -5.39 17.29
N ASP A 86 -12.54 -4.21 16.97
CA ASP A 86 -13.29 -2.99 16.78
C ASP A 86 -12.79 -2.20 15.58
N SER A 87 -13.64 -1.27 15.15
CA SER A 87 -13.32 -0.31 14.11
C SER A 87 -12.47 0.83 14.66
N PRO A 88 -11.48 1.35 13.92
CA PRO A 88 -10.75 2.57 14.29
C PRO A 88 -11.60 3.85 14.19
N CYS A 89 -12.87 3.74 13.77
CA CYS A 89 -13.79 4.88 13.75
C CYS A 89 -14.29 5.28 15.14
N ASN A 90 -14.69 6.55 15.29
CA ASN A 90 -15.16 7.16 16.54
C ASN A 90 -14.14 7.18 17.69
N ILE A 91 -12.92 6.72 17.47
CA ILE A 91 -11.83 6.86 18.42
C ILE A 91 -11.22 8.24 18.27
N ARG A 92 -11.19 9.00 19.37
CA ARG A 92 -10.49 10.27 19.44
C ARG A 92 -9.00 10.02 19.66
N PHE A 93 -8.17 10.66 18.86
CA PHE A 93 -6.71 10.60 18.99
C PHE A 93 -6.10 11.98 18.74
N ALA A 94 -4.98 12.28 19.38
CA ALA A 94 -4.17 13.46 19.10
C ALA A 94 -2.87 13.01 18.45
N LEU A 95 -2.40 13.72 17.43
CA LEU A 95 -1.13 13.38 16.78
C LEU A 95 0.03 14.10 17.48
N PRO A 96 1.22 13.52 17.53
CA PRO A 96 2.38 14.23 18.06
C PRO A 96 2.65 15.48 17.23
N ASP A 97 2.97 16.58 17.89
CA ASP A 97 3.25 17.89 17.28
C ASP A 97 2.04 18.57 16.59
N GLU A 98 0.82 18.10 16.85
CA GLU A 98 -0.43 18.74 16.39
C GLU A 98 -1.30 19.13 17.60
N ASP A 99 -1.86 20.35 17.59
CA ASP A 99 -2.70 20.87 18.70
C ASP A 99 -4.17 20.42 18.61
N TYR A 100 -4.47 19.50 17.70
CA TYR A 100 -5.84 19.09 17.39
C TYR A 100 -6.11 17.64 17.80
N GLN A 101 -7.35 17.38 18.22
CA GLN A 101 -7.89 16.03 18.33
C GLN A 101 -8.63 15.65 17.06
N TYR A 102 -8.36 14.45 16.58
CA TYR A 102 -8.96 13.88 15.38
C TYR A 102 -9.80 12.65 15.73
N SER A 103 -10.73 12.30 14.85
CA SER A 103 -11.35 10.98 14.84
C SER A 103 -11.72 10.61 13.42
N MET A 104 -11.48 9.36 13.02
CA MET A 104 -12.00 8.84 11.75
C MET A 104 -13.47 8.48 11.90
N GLN A 105 -14.26 8.74 10.87
CA GLN A 105 -15.69 8.52 10.82
C GLN A 105 -16.09 7.78 9.55
N GLY A 106 -17.33 7.27 9.53
CA GLY A 106 -17.91 6.67 8.34
C GLY A 106 -17.56 5.20 8.11
N CYS A 107 -17.03 4.48 9.12
CA CYS A 107 -16.72 3.07 8.96
C CYS A 107 -17.99 2.26 8.64
N GLY A 108 -18.07 1.79 7.38
CA GLY A 108 -19.28 1.23 6.78
C GLY A 108 -19.70 1.91 5.47
N GLY A 109 -19.03 3.01 5.09
CA GLY A 109 -19.22 3.74 3.84
C GLY A 109 -18.01 4.63 3.53
N ASP A 110 -18.27 5.84 3.04
CA ASP A 110 -17.23 6.83 2.79
C ASP A 110 -16.60 7.29 4.10
N LEU A 111 -15.28 7.40 4.13
CA LEU A 111 -14.51 7.71 5.33
C LEU A 111 -14.07 9.18 5.34
N TRP A 112 -14.18 9.81 6.50
CA TRP A 112 -13.76 11.21 6.69
C TRP A 112 -13.14 11.43 8.06
N LEU A 113 -12.49 12.58 8.23
CA LEU A 113 -11.94 13.03 9.51
C LEU A 113 -12.84 14.10 10.15
N MET A 114 -12.99 13.99 11.47
CA MET A 114 -13.35 15.13 12.31
C MET A 114 -12.10 15.70 12.96
N ARG A 115 -12.11 17.00 13.26
CA ARG A 115 -11.08 17.70 14.04
C ARG A 115 -11.72 18.60 15.08
N ASN A 116 -11.40 18.42 16.36
CA ASN A 116 -11.94 19.20 17.48
C ASN A 116 -13.48 19.30 17.47
N GLY A 117 -14.17 18.24 17.06
CA GLY A 117 -15.63 18.21 16.94
C GLY A 117 -16.20 18.86 15.68
N LYS A 118 -15.37 19.54 14.86
CA LYS A 118 -15.75 19.96 13.50
C LYS A 118 -15.79 18.74 12.59
N ASP A 119 -16.93 18.56 11.95
CA ASP A 119 -17.18 17.41 11.09
C ASP A 119 -16.61 17.61 9.68
N ASN A 120 -16.29 16.50 9.02
CA ASN A 120 -15.87 16.44 7.61
C ASN A 120 -14.75 17.44 7.21
N VAL A 121 -13.69 17.51 8.03
CA VAL A 121 -12.53 18.39 7.77
C VAL A 121 -11.53 17.78 6.77
N GLY A 122 -11.74 16.52 6.39
CA GLY A 122 -10.86 15.81 5.48
C GLY A 122 -11.48 14.50 5.03
N THR A 123 -11.03 14.02 3.87
CA THR A 123 -11.51 12.76 3.28
C THR A 123 -10.44 11.69 3.42
N CYS A 124 -10.84 10.49 3.82
CA CYS A 124 -9.95 9.35 3.93
C CYS A 124 -10.17 8.39 2.76
N TYR A 125 -9.08 8.00 2.12
CA TYR A 125 -9.09 7.02 1.03
C TYR A 125 -8.22 5.82 1.40
N TRP A 126 -8.55 4.69 0.79
CA TRP A 126 -7.75 3.48 0.89
C TRP A 126 -6.36 3.75 0.28
N ALA A 127 -5.32 3.55 1.07
CA ALA A 127 -3.95 3.88 0.72
C ALA A 127 -2.98 2.92 1.43
N PRO A 128 -2.92 1.65 1.02
CA PRO A 128 -2.07 0.66 1.64
C PRO A 128 -0.59 1.01 1.46
N GLY A 129 0.21 0.77 2.50
CA GLY A 129 1.65 0.97 2.45
C GLY A 129 2.32 0.50 3.74
N HIS A 130 3.60 0.18 3.66
CA HIS A 130 4.36 -0.30 4.82
C HIS A 130 5.54 0.63 5.12
N VAL A 131 5.73 0.96 6.39
CA VAL A 131 6.90 1.70 6.89
C VAL A 131 7.60 0.83 7.92
N GLY A 132 8.83 0.43 7.60
CA GLY A 132 9.67 -0.36 8.51
C GLY A 132 10.52 0.52 9.41
N CYS A 133 10.64 0.11 10.68
CA CYS A 133 11.52 0.71 11.68
C CYS A 133 12.78 -0.14 11.86
N VAL A 134 13.90 0.52 12.18
CA VAL A 134 15.22 -0.12 12.38
C VAL A 134 15.19 -1.24 13.42
N ALA A 135 14.31 -1.18 14.42
CA ALA A 135 14.15 -2.20 15.44
C ALA A 135 13.18 -3.34 15.05
N GLY A 136 12.73 -3.44 13.80
CA GLY A 136 11.76 -4.44 13.33
C GLY A 136 10.30 -4.14 13.68
N ALA A 137 9.98 -2.90 14.07
CA ALA A 137 8.58 -2.46 14.13
C ALA A 137 8.12 -2.15 12.71
N GLY A 138 6.93 -2.60 12.34
CA GLY A 138 6.33 -2.32 11.05
C GLY A 138 5.04 -1.54 11.25
N TYR A 139 4.81 -0.55 10.39
CA TYR A 139 3.55 0.17 10.33
C TYR A 139 2.90 -0.07 8.99
N THR A 140 1.80 -0.81 9.00
CA THR A 140 1.00 -1.08 7.80
C THR A 140 -0.11 -0.04 7.71
N GLY A 141 0.15 1.04 6.98
CA GLY A 141 -0.89 2.01 6.62
C GLY A 141 -1.96 1.35 5.78
N ARG A 142 -3.22 1.70 6.01
CA ARG A 142 -4.28 1.35 5.06
C ARG A 142 -5.21 2.47 4.65
N TRP A 143 -5.29 3.54 5.44
CA TRP A 143 -6.01 4.74 5.06
C TRP A 143 -5.07 5.94 5.13
N GLN A 144 -5.28 6.85 4.20
CA GLN A 144 -4.66 8.15 4.19
C GLN A 144 -5.77 9.19 4.10
N CYS A 145 -5.77 10.11 5.04
CA CYS A 145 -6.75 11.16 5.16
C CYS A 145 -6.13 12.49 4.76
N GLN A 146 -6.67 13.06 3.69
CA GLN A 146 -6.34 14.39 3.23
C GLN A 146 -7.19 15.41 3.97
N ILE A 147 -6.55 16.33 4.66
CA ILE A 147 -7.20 17.48 5.26
C ILE A 147 -7.58 18.45 4.13
N ASN A 148 -8.86 18.81 4.08
CA ASN A 148 -9.42 19.63 3.00
C ASN A 148 -9.82 21.04 3.47
N ASP A 149 -9.87 21.28 4.78
CA ASP A 149 -10.14 22.63 5.27
C ASP A 149 -8.89 23.51 5.18
N ALA A 150 -9.09 24.75 4.72
CA ALA A 150 -8.07 25.78 4.93
C ALA A 150 -7.90 25.92 6.44
N THR A 151 -6.72 25.58 6.94
CA THR A 151 -6.34 25.83 8.33
C THR A 151 -6.39 27.34 8.57
N ASP A 152 -7.37 27.79 9.36
CA ASP A 152 -7.36 29.12 9.99
C ASP A 152 -6.35 29.14 11.15
#